data_AF-A0A925LU88-F1
#
_entry.id   AF-A0A925LU88-F1
#
_cell.length_a   1.000
_cell.length_b   1.000
_cell.length_c   1.000
_cell.angle_alpha   90.00
_cell.angle_beta   90.00
_cell.angle_gamma   90.00
#
_symmetry.space_group_name_H-M   'P 1'
#
loop_
_entity.id
_entity.type
_entity.pdbx_description
1 polymer ?
#
loop_
_entity_poly.entity_id
_entity_poly.type
_entity_poly.pdbx_seq_one_letter_code
_entity_poly.pdbx_strand_id
1 'polypeptide(L)'
;MTQQSTIRRPSPDEYFEFYRKYVDQVPDGDLLTQMDAHVPELRSFFSNVAESDAVICHAPYTWTIKQVVGHMIDSERVFAERLHRFASGDLQPVPGIDQDIYVAGNDYETPALQSLVEELLLCRQANVLLVRRIKPQAWDNRGIASDHPVTVRAQAWILVGHINHHMRIVRQRLGRLKVG
;
A
#
# COMPACT_ATOMS: atom_id res chain seq x y z
N MET A 1 25.86 12.31 6.54
CA MET A 1 24.49 12.00 6.07
C MET A 1 24.63 11.47 4.65
N THR A 2 24.52 10.16 4.45
CA THR A 2 24.57 9.56 3.12
C THR A 2 23.32 10.01 2.35
N GLN A 3 23.49 10.71 1.23
CA GLN A 3 22.39 10.97 0.30
C GLN A 3 21.81 9.60 -0.09
N GLN A 4 20.56 9.36 0.29
CA GLN A 4 19.84 8.18 -0.17
C GLN A 4 19.55 8.41 -1.64
N SER A 5 20.12 7.58 -2.52
CA SER A 5 19.86 7.64 -3.95
C SER A 5 18.35 7.44 -4.18
N THR A 6 17.78 8.29 -5.02
CA THR A 6 16.36 8.23 -5.40
C THR A 6 16.00 6.82 -5.88
N ILE A 7 14.94 6.23 -5.32
CA ILE A 7 14.49 4.89 -5.69
C ILE A 7 13.82 4.97 -7.07
N ARG A 8 14.54 4.59 -8.13
CA ARG A 8 14.02 4.65 -9.52
C ARG A 8 12.71 3.86 -9.68
N ARG A 9 11.89 4.26 -10.65
CA ARG A 9 10.73 3.48 -11.11
C ARG A 9 11.18 2.11 -11.64
N PRO A 10 10.49 1.00 -11.27
CA PRO A 10 10.82 -0.31 -11.80
C PRO A 10 10.45 -0.41 -13.28
N SER A 11 11.24 -1.17 -14.03
CA SER A 11 10.89 -1.56 -15.40
C SER A 11 9.79 -2.64 -15.37
N PRO A 12 8.99 -2.79 -16.45
CA PRO A 12 7.92 -3.79 -16.49
C PRO A 12 8.35 -5.25 -16.29
N ASP A 13 9.63 -5.59 -16.50
CA ASP A 13 10.18 -6.94 -16.25
C ASP A 13 10.53 -7.20 -14.78
N GLU A 14 10.41 -6.19 -13.92
CA GLU A 14 10.72 -6.28 -12.49
C GLU A 14 9.51 -6.69 -11.63
N TYR A 15 8.33 -6.83 -12.22
CA TYR A 15 7.10 -7.25 -11.55
C TYR A 15 6.11 -7.90 -12.52
N PHE A 16 5.16 -8.66 -11.98
CA PHE A 16 4.08 -9.23 -12.79
C PHE A 16 3.10 -8.16 -13.27
N GLU A 17 2.68 -8.22 -14.54
CA GLU A 17 1.87 -7.19 -15.22
C GLU A 17 0.61 -6.78 -14.43
N PHE A 18 -0.01 -7.70 -13.71
CA PHE A 18 -1.14 -7.43 -12.81
C PHE A 18 -0.91 -6.22 -11.87
N TYR A 19 0.33 -6.01 -11.42
CA TYR A 19 0.69 -4.92 -10.51
C TYR A 19 0.97 -3.58 -11.21
N ARG A 20 0.96 -3.52 -12.55
CA ARG A 20 1.13 -2.27 -13.31
C ARG A 20 0.15 -1.19 -12.86
N LYS A 21 -1.12 -1.58 -12.60
CA LYS A 21 -2.16 -0.68 -12.11
C LYS A 21 -1.81 0.03 -10.78
N TYR A 22 -0.88 -0.51 -10.00
CA TYR A 22 -0.36 0.12 -8.79
C TYR A 22 0.91 0.90 -9.08
N VAL A 23 1.83 0.39 -9.89
CA VAL A 23 3.06 1.15 -10.23
C VAL A 23 2.71 2.47 -10.94
N ASP A 24 1.70 2.48 -11.81
CA ASP A 24 1.17 3.69 -12.47
C ASP A 24 0.45 4.65 -11.48
N GLN A 25 0.20 4.15 -10.26
CA GLN A 25 -0.19 4.81 -9.00
C GLN A 25 0.61 6.01 -8.57
N VAL A 26 1.90 5.88 -8.84
CA VAL A 26 2.94 6.61 -8.15
C VAL A 26 3.38 7.73 -9.08
N PRO A 27 3.23 9.00 -8.68
CA PRO A 27 3.74 10.13 -9.45
C PRO A 27 5.25 10.05 -9.64
N ASP A 28 5.78 10.75 -10.63
CA ASP A 28 7.22 10.90 -10.75
C ASP A 28 7.81 11.65 -9.55
N GLY A 29 9.03 11.29 -9.18
CA GLY A 29 9.74 11.84 -8.03
C GLY A 29 10.34 10.75 -7.15
N ASP A 30 10.79 11.17 -5.97
CA ASP A 30 11.38 10.26 -5.00
C ASP A 30 10.30 9.46 -4.24
N LEU A 31 10.40 8.13 -4.26
CA LEU A 31 9.41 7.22 -3.65
C LEU A 31 9.29 7.44 -2.13
N LEU A 32 10.40 7.71 -1.44
CA LEU A 32 10.38 7.95 0.01
C LEU A 32 9.62 9.24 0.34
N THR A 33 9.81 10.29 -0.45
CA THR A 33 9.06 11.54 -0.35
C THR A 33 7.55 11.30 -0.50
N GLN A 34 7.13 10.45 -1.45
CA GLN A 34 5.72 10.06 -1.61
C GLN A 34 5.20 9.32 -0.37
N MET A 35 5.97 8.36 0.16
CA MET A 35 5.58 7.62 1.37
C MET A 35 5.47 8.52 2.61
N ASP A 36 6.38 9.48 2.77
CA ASP A 36 6.33 10.46 3.86
C ASP A 36 5.09 11.34 3.75
N ALA A 37 4.68 11.71 2.53
CA ALA A 37 3.48 12.50 2.28
C ALA A 37 2.16 11.72 2.54
N HIS A 38 2.15 10.39 2.37
CA HIS A 38 0.95 9.57 2.62
C HIS A 38 0.45 9.70 4.06
N VAL A 39 1.34 9.75 5.05
CA VAL A 39 0.94 9.78 6.47
C VAL A 39 0.06 10.99 6.80
N PRO A 40 0.50 12.25 6.58
CA PRO A 40 -0.35 13.41 6.81
C PRO A 40 -1.54 13.49 5.84
N GLU A 41 -1.41 13.03 4.60
CA GLU A 41 -2.51 13.02 3.61
C GLU A 41 -3.66 12.10 4.04
N LEU A 42 -3.34 10.85 4.41
CA LEU A 42 -4.32 9.88 4.91
C LEU A 42 -4.99 10.40 6.18
N ARG A 43 -4.19 10.91 7.14
CA ARG A 43 -4.71 11.47 8.40
C ARG A 43 -5.69 12.61 8.13
N SER A 44 -5.31 13.58 7.30
CA SER A 44 -6.15 14.75 6.98
C SER A 44 -7.39 14.38 6.17
N PHE A 45 -7.28 13.41 5.26
CA PHE A 45 -8.42 12.95 4.47
C PHE A 45 -9.47 12.30 5.36
N PHE A 46 -9.06 11.32 6.17
CA PHE A 46 -9.98 10.54 6.98
C PHE A 46 -10.50 11.27 8.21
N SER A 47 -9.82 12.30 8.72
CA SER A 47 -10.36 13.15 9.80
C SER A 47 -11.66 13.88 9.42
N ASN A 48 -11.94 13.98 8.12
CA ASN A 48 -13.13 14.61 7.56
C ASN A 48 -14.15 13.60 7.00
N VAL A 49 -13.98 12.29 7.25
CA VAL A 49 -14.93 11.26 6.81
C VAL A 49 -15.84 10.90 7.99
N ALA A 50 -17.15 11.06 7.82
CA ALA A 50 -18.11 10.70 8.84
C ALA A 50 -18.23 9.17 8.95
N GLU A 51 -18.45 8.66 10.16
CA GLU A 51 -18.65 7.22 10.38
C GLU A 51 -19.84 6.70 9.57
N SER A 52 -20.90 7.50 9.42
CA SER A 52 -22.08 7.16 8.61
C SER A 52 -21.77 6.96 7.14
N ASP A 53 -20.82 7.72 6.57
CA ASP A 53 -20.39 7.53 5.18
C ASP A 53 -19.53 6.27 5.05
N ALA A 54 -18.79 5.93 6.11
CA ALA A 54 -17.79 4.88 6.10
C ALA A 54 -18.39 3.47 6.03
N VAL A 55 -19.59 3.30 6.57
CA VAL A 55 -20.35 2.04 6.63
C VAL A 55 -21.25 1.79 5.41
N ILE A 56 -21.36 2.76 4.49
CA ILE A 56 -22.22 2.60 3.31
C ILE A 56 -21.47 1.88 2.19
N CYS A 57 -22.05 0.77 1.74
CA CYS A 57 -21.63 0.08 0.53
C CYS A 57 -22.44 0.61 -0.67
N HIS A 58 -21.81 1.42 -1.52
CA HIS A 58 -22.45 1.93 -2.73
C HIS A 58 -22.25 0.94 -3.87
N ALA A 59 -23.30 0.60 -4.61
CA ALA A 59 -23.11 -0.11 -5.89
C ALA A 59 -22.23 0.74 -6.84
N PRO A 60 -21.32 0.13 -7.62
CA PRO A 60 -21.12 -1.31 -7.83
C PRO A 60 -20.10 -1.96 -6.87
N TYR A 61 -19.69 -1.27 -5.80
CA TYR A 61 -18.70 -1.80 -4.85
C TYR A 61 -19.33 -2.86 -3.94
N THR A 62 -18.49 -3.77 -3.44
CA THR A 62 -18.88 -4.86 -2.52
C THR A 62 -18.40 -4.63 -1.09
N TRP A 63 -17.51 -3.66 -0.88
CA TRP A 63 -16.95 -3.34 0.43
C TRP A 63 -17.35 -1.94 0.91
N THR A 64 -17.56 -1.79 2.22
CA THR A 64 -17.66 -0.48 2.88
C THR A 64 -16.30 0.26 2.81
N ILE A 65 -16.26 1.54 3.16
CA ILE A 65 -14.98 2.25 3.23
C ILE A 65 -14.12 1.68 4.36
N LYS A 66 -14.73 1.24 5.46
CA LYS A 66 -14.01 0.60 6.58
C LYS A 66 -13.32 -0.69 6.14
N GLN A 67 -14.00 -1.53 5.36
CA GLN A 67 -13.40 -2.72 4.76
C GLN A 67 -12.30 -2.38 3.75
N VAL A 68 -12.42 -1.30 2.97
CA VAL A 68 -11.34 -0.83 2.09
C VAL A 68 -10.12 -0.37 2.91
N VAL A 69 -10.32 0.29 4.05
CA VAL A 69 -9.24 0.65 4.98
C VAL A 69 -8.61 -0.59 5.59
N GLY A 70 -9.42 -1.57 6.02
CA GLY A 70 -8.96 -2.89 6.47
C GLY A 70 -8.08 -3.59 5.43
N HIS A 71 -8.54 -3.64 4.18
CA HIS A 71 -7.77 -4.21 3.07
C HIS A 71 -6.42 -3.49 2.84
N MET A 72 -6.36 -2.16 3.01
CA MET A 72 -5.11 -1.43 2.95
C MET A 72 -4.16 -1.83 4.10
N ILE A 73 -4.68 -2.02 5.31
CA ILE A 73 -3.90 -2.50 6.47
C ILE A 73 -3.32 -3.89 6.19
N ASP A 74 -4.15 -4.83 5.72
CA ASP A 74 -3.72 -6.20 5.41
C ASP A 74 -2.61 -6.20 4.35
N SER A 75 -2.80 -5.41 3.30
CA SER A 75 -1.85 -5.30 2.20
C SER A 75 -0.54 -4.64 2.62
N GLU A 76 -0.56 -3.62 3.48
CA GLU A 76 0.65 -3.01 4.06
C GLU A 76 1.50 -4.06 4.78
N ARG A 77 0.87 -4.96 5.55
CA ARG A 77 1.57 -6.01 6.30
C ARG A 77 2.20 -7.04 5.35
N VAL A 78 1.42 -7.55 4.40
CA VAL A 78 1.90 -8.57 3.44
C VAL A 78 2.98 -8.03 2.52
N PHE A 79 2.80 -6.82 1.99
CA PHE A 79 3.80 -6.19 1.13
C PHE A 79 5.06 -5.79 1.91
N ALA A 80 4.93 -5.39 3.17
CA ALA A 80 6.09 -5.17 4.04
C ALA A 80 6.86 -6.45 4.34
N GLU A 81 6.17 -7.57 4.57
CA GLU A 81 6.82 -8.87 4.76
C GLU A 81 7.69 -9.22 3.54
N ARG A 82 7.08 -9.17 2.34
CA ARG A 82 7.79 -9.42 1.07
C ARG A 82 9.00 -8.52 0.91
N LEU A 83 8.78 -7.21 1.10
CA LEU A 83 9.83 -6.21 1.00
C LEU A 83 10.97 -6.50 1.97
N HIS A 84 10.64 -6.81 3.24
CA HIS A 84 11.61 -7.07 4.28
C HIS A 84 12.44 -8.33 4.01
N ARG A 85 11.79 -9.44 3.64
CA ARG A 85 12.45 -10.72 3.35
C ARG A 85 13.39 -10.58 2.15
N PHE A 86 12.90 -10.05 1.04
CA PHE A 86 13.69 -9.91 -0.20
C PHE A 86 14.85 -8.93 -0.03
N ALA A 87 14.64 -7.81 0.68
CA ALA A 87 15.72 -6.86 1.00
C ALA A 87 16.78 -7.46 1.94
N SER A 88 16.41 -8.43 2.77
CA SER A 88 17.32 -9.15 3.66
C SER A 88 18.04 -10.31 2.97
N GLY A 89 17.68 -10.64 1.73
CA GLY A 89 18.23 -11.77 0.97
C GLY A 89 17.57 -13.11 1.27
N ASP A 90 16.47 -13.13 2.04
CA ASP A 90 15.61 -14.30 2.14
C ASP A 90 14.68 -14.33 0.92
N LEU A 91 15.05 -15.15 -0.07
CA LEU A 91 14.38 -15.23 -1.37
C LEU A 91 13.38 -16.39 -1.45
N GLN A 92 13.03 -17.01 -0.32
CA GLN A 92 11.99 -18.03 -0.30
C GLN A 92 10.65 -17.44 -0.81
N PRO A 93 9.85 -18.23 -1.56
CA PRO A 93 8.57 -17.74 -2.06
C PRO A 93 7.64 -17.28 -0.93
N VAL A 94 7.01 -16.12 -1.13
CA VAL A 94 5.98 -15.58 -0.24
C VAL A 94 4.63 -15.72 -0.93
N PRO A 95 3.67 -16.45 -0.34
CA PRO A 95 2.38 -16.70 -0.97
C PRO A 95 1.57 -15.41 -1.17
N GLY A 96 0.63 -15.49 -2.09
CA GLY A 96 -0.45 -14.51 -2.24
C GLY A 96 -1.40 -14.52 -1.04
N ILE A 97 -2.22 -13.48 -0.97
CA ILE A 97 -3.42 -13.49 -0.13
C ILE A 97 -4.65 -13.47 -1.01
N ASP A 98 -5.70 -14.15 -0.55
CA ASP A 98 -7.04 -13.94 -1.05
C ASP A 98 -7.65 -12.80 -0.24
N GLN A 99 -7.85 -11.66 -0.90
CA GLN A 99 -8.35 -10.44 -0.27
C GLN A 99 -9.78 -10.61 0.30
N ASP A 100 -10.61 -11.45 -0.32
CA ASP A 100 -11.99 -11.65 0.12
C ASP A 100 -12.01 -12.50 1.40
N ILE A 101 -11.12 -13.50 1.50
CA ILE A 101 -10.91 -14.26 2.73
C ILE A 101 -10.43 -13.35 3.87
N TYR A 102 -9.47 -12.46 3.59
CA TYR A 102 -8.94 -11.53 4.61
C TYR A 102 -10.02 -10.54 5.10
N VAL A 103 -10.76 -9.93 4.17
CA VAL A 103 -11.82 -8.97 4.52
C VAL A 103 -12.98 -9.64 5.26
N ALA A 104 -13.37 -10.86 4.87
CA ALA A 104 -14.44 -11.59 5.55
C ALA A 104 -14.00 -12.21 6.89
N GLY A 105 -12.70 -12.52 7.05
CA GLY A 105 -12.14 -13.17 8.22
C GLY A 105 -11.80 -12.23 9.39
N ASN A 106 -11.74 -10.92 9.15
CA ASN A 106 -11.41 -9.91 10.16
C ASN A 106 -12.58 -8.96 10.42
N ASP A 107 -12.62 -8.38 11.62
CA ASP A 107 -13.64 -7.39 11.98
C ASP A 107 -13.17 -5.97 11.70
N TYR A 108 -13.61 -5.43 10.57
CA TYR A 108 -13.41 -4.01 10.21
C TYR A 108 -14.67 -3.17 10.40
N GLU A 109 -15.80 -3.73 10.85
CA GLU A 109 -17.07 -2.99 10.94
C GLU A 109 -17.37 -2.54 12.37
N THR A 110 -16.96 -3.29 13.38
CA THR A 110 -17.16 -2.91 14.79
C THR A 110 -16.26 -1.74 15.22
N PRO A 111 -14.94 -1.72 14.90
CA PRO A 111 -14.07 -0.61 15.32
C PRO A 111 -14.47 0.70 14.65
N ALA A 112 -14.33 1.85 15.33
CA ALA A 112 -14.54 3.15 14.69
C ALA A 112 -13.58 3.33 13.50
N LEU A 113 -13.99 4.04 12.44
CA LEU A 113 -13.14 4.31 11.27
C LEU A 113 -11.78 4.89 11.69
N GLN A 114 -11.78 5.83 12.65
CA GLN A 114 -10.54 6.48 13.11
C GLN A 114 -9.56 5.49 13.78
N SER A 115 -10.06 4.42 14.40
CA SER A 115 -9.20 3.37 14.96
C SER A 115 -8.49 2.58 13.85
N LEU A 116 -9.22 2.21 12.80
CA LEU A 116 -8.63 1.55 11.62
C LEU A 116 -7.62 2.47 10.91
N VAL A 117 -7.95 3.75 10.77
CA VAL A 117 -7.06 4.73 10.16
C VAL A 117 -5.78 4.89 10.98
N GLU A 118 -5.85 4.95 12.31
CA GLU A 118 -4.63 5.02 13.13
C GLU A 118 -3.76 3.77 12.96
N GLU A 119 -4.35 2.58 12.88
CA GLU A 119 -3.61 1.35 12.56
C GLU A 119 -2.93 1.42 11.18
N LEU A 120 -3.65 1.88 10.16
CA LEU A 120 -3.11 2.06 8.82
C LEU A 120 -1.92 3.03 8.82
N LEU A 121 -2.03 4.15 9.55
CA LEU A 121 -0.97 5.14 9.67
C LEU A 121 0.26 4.56 10.37
N LEU A 122 0.09 3.76 11.42
CA LEU A 122 1.19 3.07 12.10
C LEU A 122 1.88 2.06 11.18
N CYS A 123 1.12 1.29 10.38
CA CYS A 123 1.67 0.39 9.38
C CYS A 123 2.49 1.15 8.32
N ARG A 124 1.93 2.24 7.78
CA ARG A 124 2.61 3.10 6.79
C ARG A 124 3.89 3.71 7.35
N GLN A 125 3.88 4.21 8.60
CA GLN A 125 5.06 4.75 9.26
C GLN A 125 6.14 3.69 9.48
N ALA A 126 5.77 2.50 9.94
CA ALA A 126 6.70 1.38 10.08
C ALA A 126 7.34 1.02 8.72
N ASN A 127 6.55 1.06 7.65
CA ASN A 127 7.00 0.76 6.30
C ASN A 127 7.91 1.85 5.71
N VAL A 128 7.68 3.13 6.01
CA VAL A 128 8.64 4.22 5.70
C VAL A 128 10.00 3.92 6.33
N LEU A 129 10.02 3.54 7.61
CA LEU A 129 11.26 3.21 8.31
C LEU A 129 11.93 1.93 7.76
N LEU A 130 11.15 0.95 7.31
CA LEU A 130 11.65 -0.23 6.60
C LEU A 130 12.33 0.17 5.28
N VAL A 131 11.68 0.95 4.45
CA VAL A 131 12.21 1.39 3.14
C VAL A 131 13.50 2.20 3.32
N ARG A 132 13.55 3.11 4.30
CA ARG A 132 14.73 3.94 4.59
C ARG A 132 15.97 3.12 4.96
N ARG A 133 15.82 1.95 5.58
CA ARG A 133 16.97 1.11 5.99
C ARG A 133 17.44 0.11 4.93
N ILE A 134 16.74 -0.01 3.80
CA ILE A 134 17.13 -0.93 2.73
C ILE A 134 18.48 -0.50 2.15
N LYS A 135 19.43 -1.45 2.10
CA LYS A 135 20.79 -1.20 1.60
C LYS A 135 20.75 -0.97 0.07
N PRO A 136 21.57 -0.05 -0.49
CA PRO A 136 21.55 0.23 -1.93
C PRO A 136 21.64 -1.01 -2.84
N GLN A 137 22.48 -1.98 -2.50
CA GLN A 137 22.65 -3.21 -3.28
C GLN A 137 21.45 -4.16 -3.23
N ALA A 138 20.57 -4.04 -2.23
CA ALA A 138 19.43 -4.93 -2.07
C ALA A 138 18.25 -4.56 -2.99
N TRP A 139 18.25 -3.37 -3.57
CA TRP A 139 17.14 -2.90 -4.41
C TRP A 139 16.90 -3.76 -5.66
N ASP A 140 17.96 -4.38 -6.18
CA ASP A 140 17.89 -5.25 -7.37
C ASP A 140 17.73 -6.74 -7.01
N ASN A 141 17.65 -7.10 -5.73
CA ASN A 141 17.33 -8.47 -5.31
C ASN A 141 15.95 -8.86 -5.86
N ARG A 142 15.83 -10.10 -6.37
CA ARG A 142 14.59 -10.68 -6.87
C ARG A 142 14.11 -11.80 -5.95
N GLY A 143 12.89 -11.66 -5.43
CA GLY A 143 12.15 -12.71 -4.72
C GLY A 143 11.00 -13.25 -5.56
N ILE A 144 10.25 -14.20 -5.02
CA ILE A 144 9.01 -14.75 -5.61
C ILE A 144 7.83 -14.36 -4.72
N ALA A 145 6.89 -13.57 -5.25
CA ALA A 145 5.69 -13.12 -4.56
C ALA A 145 4.44 -13.53 -5.34
N SER A 146 3.51 -14.23 -4.69
CA SER A 146 2.34 -14.79 -5.38
C SER A 146 2.73 -15.56 -6.65
N ASP A 147 3.72 -16.45 -6.55
CA ASP A 147 4.24 -17.29 -7.64
C ASP A 147 4.91 -16.54 -8.81
N HIS A 148 5.16 -15.23 -8.67
CA HIS A 148 5.80 -14.43 -9.71
C HIS A 148 7.07 -13.71 -9.22
N PRO A 149 8.09 -13.55 -10.06
CA PRO A 149 9.30 -12.81 -9.71
C PRO A 149 9.00 -11.32 -9.51
N VAL A 150 9.63 -10.72 -8.49
CA VAL A 150 9.53 -9.29 -8.21
C VAL A 150 10.83 -8.76 -7.61
N THR A 151 11.30 -7.58 -8.03
CA THR A 151 12.44 -6.92 -7.37
C THR A 151 12.01 -6.23 -6.06
N VAL A 152 12.94 -6.06 -5.12
CA VAL A 152 12.72 -5.26 -3.89
C VAL A 152 12.23 -3.86 -4.24
N ARG A 153 12.82 -3.25 -5.28
CA ARG A 153 12.38 -1.96 -5.81
C ARG A 153 10.94 -1.99 -6.30
N ALA A 154 10.59 -2.96 -7.14
CA ALA A 154 9.23 -3.06 -7.64
C ALA A 154 8.22 -3.31 -6.51
N GLN A 155 8.57 -4.13 -5.52
CA GLN A 155 7.72 -4.36 -4.35
C GLN A 155 7.47 -3.08 -3.53
N ALA A 156 8.47 -2.20 -3.40
CA ALA A 156 8.29 -0.90 -2.74
C ALA A 156 7.36 0.03 -3.55
N TRP A 157 7.48 0.05 -4.89
CA TRP A 157 6.57 0.82 -5.75
C TRP A 157 5.13 0.29 -5.71
N ILE A 158 4.96 -1.02 -5.66
CA ILE A 158 3.66 -1.68 -5.49
C ILE A 158 3.01 -1.27 -4.16
N LEU A 159 3.78 -1.26 -3.07
CA LEU A 159 3.32 -0.86 -1.73
C LEU A 159 2.79 0.59 -1.70
N VAL A 160 3.45 1.52 -2.39
CA VAL A 160 3.01 2.92 -2.49
C VAL A 160 1.79 3.03 -3.41
N GLY A 161 1.88 2.42 -4.59
CA GLY A 161 0.86 2.44 -5.61
C GLY A 161 -0.48 1.86 -5.19
N HIS A 162 -0.46 0.82 -4.37
CA HIS A 162 -1.67 0.18 -3.83
C HIS A 162 -2.50 1.15 -2.99
N ILE A 163 -1.86 1.93 -2.13
CA ILE A 163 -2.57 2.94 -1.33
C ILE A 163 -3.09 4.08 -2.18
N ASN A 164 -2.34 4.54 -3.17
CA ASN A 164 -2.83 5.55 -4.12
C ASN A 164 -4.05 5.05 -4.92
N HIS A 165 -4.03 3.77 -5.29
CA HIS A 165 -5.15 3.13 -5.96
C HIS A 165 -6.42 3.12 -5.09
N HIS A 166 -6.34 2.62 -3.87
CA HIS A 166 -7.50 2.56 -2.99
C HIS A 166 -7.97 3.93 -2.51
N MET A 167 -7.06 4.87 -2.27
CA MET A 167 -7.44 6.25 -1.94
C MET A 167 -8.17 6.94 -3.09
N ARG A 168 -7.84 6.64 -4.35
CA ARG A 168 -8.64 7.15 -5.48
C ARG A 168 -10.06 6.60 -5.48
N ILE A 169 -10.23 5.31 -5.20
CA ILE A 169 -11.55 4.67 -5.09
C ILE A 169 -12.36 5.31 -3.96
N VAL A 170 -11.76 5.50 -2.77
CA VAL A 170 -12.45 6.11 -1.63
C VAL A 170 -12.82 7.57 -1.94
N ARG A 171 -11.91 8.34 -2.55
CA ARG A 171 -12.22 9.71 -3.01
C ARG A 171 -13.36 9.74 -4.02
N GLN A 172 -13.38 8.81 -4.97
CA GLN A 172 -14.44 8.72 -5.97
C GLN A 172 -15.80 8.47 -5.31
N ARG A 173 -15.85 7.49 -4.40
CA ARG A 173 -17.07 7.12 -3.67
C ARG A 173 -17.63 8.26 -2.84
N LEU A 174 -16.76 9.07 -2.24
CA LEU A 174 -17.17 10.21 -1.41
C LEU A 174 -17.40 11.50 -2.22
N GLY A 175 -17.26 11.48 -3.55
CA GLY A 175 -17.35 12.70 -4.38
C GLY A 175 -16.24 13.72 -4.10
N ARG A 176 -15.09 13.27 -3.61
CA ARG A 176 -13.93 14.08 -3.20
C ARG A 176 -12.72 13.91 -4.11
N LEU A 177 -12.92 13.43 -5.33
CA LEU A 177 -11.87 13.44 -6.34
C LEU A 177 -11.55 14.89 -6.68
N LYS A 178 -10.29 15.29 -6.47
CA LYS A 178 -9.78 16.53 -7.07
C LYS A 178 -9.72 16.29 -8.57
N VAL A 179 -10.64 16.89 -9.31
CA VAL A 179 -10.52 17.00 -10.77
C VAL A 179 -9.38 17.99 -11.00
N GLY A 180 -8.28 17.48 -11.56
CA GLY A 180 -7.13 18.31 -11.95
C GLY A 180 -7.48 19.25 -13.08
#